data_AF-A0A849F1E2-F1
#
_entry.id   AF-A0A849F1E2-F1
#
_cell.length_a   1.000
_cell.length_b   1.000
_cell.length_c   1.000
_cell.angle_alpha   90.00
_cell.angle_beta   90.00
_cell.angle_gamma   90.00
#
_symmetry.space_group_name_H-M   'P 1'
#
loop_
_entity.id
_entity.type
_entity.pdbx_description
1 polymer ?
#
loop_
_entity_poly.entity_id
_entity_poly.type
_entity_poly.pdbx_seq_one_letter_code
_entity_poly.pdbx_strand_id
1 'polypeptide(L)'
;MEYIEIIIAGIFVNNILLAQFLGNCPFLGTSKKMETALGMAMAVIFVLVMAGVITWMIYNWLLIPYELEFLRTIAFILVIASLVQ
;
A
#
# COMPACT_ATOMS: atom_id res chain seq x y z
N MET A 1 -11.09 -29.60 6.98
CA MET A 1 -11.50 -29.17 5.62
C MET A 1 -11.68 -27.66 5.56
N GLU A 2 -12.28 -27.01 6.58
CA GLU A 2 -12.45 -25.54 6.62
C GLU A 2 -11.16 -24.70 6.50
N TYR A 3 -10.05 -25.06 7.16
CA TYR A 3 -8.83 -24.24 7.09
C TYR A 3 -8.16 -24.23 5.72
N ILE A 4 -8.23 -25.34 4.97
CA ILE A 4 -7.62 -25.44 3.63
C ILE A 4 -8.42 -24.59 2.63
N GLU A 5 -9.75 -24.58 2.75
CA GLU A 5 -10.63 -23.75 1.91
C GLU A 5 -10.40 -22.26 2.17
N ILE A 6 -10.22 -21.84 3.42
CA ILE A 6 -9.88 -20.45 3.77
C ILE A 6 -8.50 -20.06 3.21
N ILE A 7 -7.50 -20.94 3.30
CA ILE A 7 -6.17 -20.67 2.76
C ILE A 7 -6.20 -20.54 1.23
N ILE A 8 -6.89 -21.44 0.54
CA ILE A 8 -7.02 -21.40 -0.92
C ILE A 8 -7.83 -20.18 -1.37
N ALA A 9 -8.95 -19.88 -0.70
CA ALA A 9 -9.75 -18.70 -0.98
C ALA A 9 -8.97 -17.39 -0.70
N GLY A 10 -8.13 -17.35 0.33
CA GLY A 10 -7.28 -16.21 0.65
C GLY A 10 -6.18 -15.96 -0.39
N ILE A 11 -5.51 -17.01 -0.87
CA ILE A 11 -4.38 -16.90 -1.80
C ILE A 11 -4.81 -16.65 -3.24
N PHE A 12 -5.92 -17.23 -3.71
CA PHE A 12 -6.33 -17.16 -5.11
C PHE A 12 -7.54 -16.27 -5.39
N VAL A 13 -8.53 -16.22 -4.49
CA VAL A 13 -9.80 -15.51 -4.75
C VAL A 13 -9.79 -14.11 -4.14
N ASN A 14 -9.29 -13.95 -2.91
CA ASN A 14 -9.25 -12.68 -2.18
C ASN A 14 -7.86 -12.01 -2.18
N ASN A 15 -6.90 -12.54 -2.92
CA ASN A 15 -5.57 -11.95 -2.95
C ASN A 15 -5.60 -10.64 -3.76
N ILE A 16 -5.34 -9.54 -3.06
CA ILE A 16 -5.36 -8.16 -3.58
C ILE A 16 -4.56 -8.01 -4.89
N LEU A 17 -3.47 -8.78 -5.06
CA LEU A 17 -2.64 -8.74 -6.27
C LEU A 17 -3.34 -9.31 -7.51
N LEU A 18 -4.13 -10.38 -7.38
CA LEU A 18 -4.87 -10.98 -8.50
C LEU A 18 -6.26 -10.35 -8.69
N ALA A 19 -6.90 -9.89 -7.63
CA ALA A 19 -8.28 -9.41 -7.67
C ALA A 19 -8.43 -7.94 -8.05
N GLN A 20 -7.46 -7.07 -7.69
CA GLN A 20 -7.60 -5.62 -7.88
C GLN A 20 -6.53 -4.98 -8.78
N PHE A 21 -5.52 -5.75 -9.25
CA PHE A 21 -4.42 -5.24 -10.10
C PHE A 21 -3.69 -4.00 -9.52
N LEU A 22 -3.65 -3.83 -8.20
CA LEU A 22 -2.86 -2.76 -7.57
C LEU A 22 -1.36 -3.10 -7.66
N GLY A 23 -0.53 -2.14 -8.03
CA GLY A 23 0.92 -2.32 -8.09
C GLY A 23 1.46 -2.93 -9.40
N ASN A 24 0.72 -2.87 -10.50
CA ASN A 24 1.21 -3.29 -11.82
C ASN A 24 2.45 -2.51 -12.29
N CYS A 25 2.55 -1.22 -11.93
CA CYS A 25 3.68 -0.38 -12.33
C CYS A 25 5.04 -0.89 -11.81
N PRO A 26 5.22 -1.16 -10.50
CA PRO A 26 6.45 -1.77 -10.00
C PRO A 26 6.62 -3.22 -10.50
N PHE A 27 5.53 -3.99 -10.59
CA PHE A 27 5.58 -5.38 -11.05
C PHE A 27 6.19 -5.50 -12.45
N LEU A 28 5.71 -4.72 -13.42
CA LEU A 28 6.23 -4.72 -14.79
C LEU A 28 7.71 -4.28 -14.87
N GLY A 29 8.14 -3.39 -13.99
CA GLY A 29 9.52 -2.90 -13.93
C GLY A 29 10.52 -3.90 -13.33
N THR A 30 10.12 -4.66 -12.31
CA THR A 30 11.04 -5.56 -11.58
C THR A 30 10.86 -7.04 -11.87
N SER A 31 9.94 -7.43 -12.76
CA SER A 31 9.70 -8.83 -13.14
C SER A 31 10.90 -9.56 -13.76
N LYS A 32 11.90 -8.83 -14.26
CA LYS A 32 13.04 -9.44 -14.99
C LYS A 32 14.09 -10.11 -14.09
N LYS A 33 14.22 -9.70 -12.82
CA LYS A 33 15.24 -10.26 -11.89
C LYS A 33 14.70 -10.35 -10.47
N MET A 34 14.81 -11.53 -9.87
CA MET A 34 14.36 -11.77 -8.48
C MET A 34 15.09 -10.90 -7.46
N GLU A 35 16.40 -10.67 -7.62
CA GLU A 35 17.15 -9.75 -6.74
C GLU A 35 16.57 -8.32 -6.76
N THR A 36 16.18 -7.82 -7.93
CA THR A 36 15.60 -6.47 -8.05
C THR A 36 14.18 -6.39 -7.47
N ALA A 37 13.39 -7.46 -7.61
CA ALA A 37 12.05 -7.53 -7.05
C ALA A 37 12.09 -7.53 -5.51
N LEU A 38 13.05 -8.22 -4.92
CA LEU A 38 13.20 -8.32 -3.46
C LEU A 38 13.64 -6.97 -2.85
N GLY A 39 14.56 -6.27 -3.51
CA GLY A 39 14.96 -4.91 -3.12
C GLY A 39 13.79 -3.91 -3.23
N MET A 40 13.01 -3.97 -4.31
CA MET A 40 11.86 -3.08 -4.48
C MET A 40 10.74 -3.36 -3.48
N ALA A 41 10.46 -4.64 -3.18
CA ALA A 41 9.45 -5.01 -2.19
C ALA A 41 9.81 -4.48 -0.79
N MET A 42 11.08 -4.61 -0.38
CA MET A 42 11.56 -4.06 0.89
C MET A 42 11.42 -2.54 0.96
N ALA A 43 11.79 -1.82 -0.10
CA ALA A 43 11.65 -0.37 -0.16
C ALA A 43 10.18 0.07 -0.03
N VAL A 44 9.26 -0.60 -0.73
CA VAL A 44 7.83 -0.29 -0.70
C VAL A 44 7.22 -0.58 0.68
N ILE A 45 7.56 -1.70 1.31
CA ILE A 45 7.11 -2.02 2.68
C ILE A 45 7.56 -0.95 3.66
N PHE A 46 8.82 -0.53 3.58
CA PHE A 46 9.38 0.50 4.45
C PHE A 46 8.65 1.84 4.31
N VAL A 47 8.44 2.30 3.08
CA VAL A 47 7.70 3.54 2.78
C VAL A 47 6.26 3.44 3.28
N LEU A 48 5.56 2.32 3.03
CA LEU A 48 4.17 2.13 3.45
C LEU A 48 4.01 2.21 4.97
N VAL A 49 4.93 1.61 5.74
CA VAL A 49 4.89 1.64 7.20
C VAL A 49 5.05 3.07 7.72
N MET A 50 6.04 3.81 7.21
CA MET A 50 6.25 5.21 7.62
C MET A 50 5.09 6.12 7.18
N ALA A 51 4.62 5.97 5.94
CA ALA A 51 3.50 6.73 5.42
C ALA A 51 2.22 6.46 6.22
N GLY A 52 1.98 5.22 6.66
CA GLY A 52 0.84 4.86 7.52
C GLY A 52 0.85 5.61 8.85
N VAL A 53 2.01 5.71 9.51
CA VAL A 53 2.14 6.45 10.79
C VAL A 53 1.88 7.95 10.59
N ILE A 54 2.44 8.53 9.54
CA ILE A 54 2.34 9.96 9.25
C ILE A 54 0.92 10.33 8.79
N THR A 55 0.31 9.54 7.91
CA THR A 55 -1.08 9.76 7.47
C THR A 55 -2.07 9.61 8.61
N TRP A 56 -1.83 8.71 9.58
CA TRP A 56 -2.63 8.62 10.78
C TRP A 56 -2.53 9.88 11.65
N MET A 57 -1.31 10.40 11.88
CA MET A 57 -1.12 11.67 12.59
C MET A 57 -1.82 12.83 11.88
N ILE A 58 -1.68 12.94 10.56
CA ILE A 58 -2.30 14.01 9.77
C ILE A 58 -3.83 13.89 9.79
N TYR A 59 -4.37 12.67 9.66
CA TYR A 59 -5.82 12.47 9.71
C TYR A 59 -6.38 12.90 11.08
N ASN A 60 -5.76 12.45 12.17
CA ASN A 60 -6.29 12.63 13.51
C ASN A 60 -6.05 14.04 14.08
N TRP A 61 -4.93 14.69 13.75
CA TRP A 61 -4.56 16.01 14.28
C TRP A 61 -4.81 17.18 13.33
N LEU A 62 -4.93 16.95 12.02
CA LEU A 62 -5.14 18.01 11.04
C LEU A 62 -6.52 17.91 10.39
N LEU A 63 -6.93 16.72 9.99
CA LEU A 63 -8.12 16.59 9.14
C LEU A 63 -9.44 16.62 9.93
N ILE A 64 -9.47 15.95 11.09
CA ILE A 64 -10.62 15.92 12.00
C ILE A 64 -10.91 17.29 12.65
N PRO A 65 -9.93 17.99 13.27
CA PRO A 65 -10.24 19.24 13.97
C PRO A 65 -10.56 20.41 13.04
N TYR A 66 -10.17 20.35 11.77
CA TYR A 66 -10.46 21.39 10.78
C TYR A 66 -11.66 21.04 9.87
N GLU A 67 -12.37 19.93 10.12
CA GLU A 67 -13.49 19.44 9.28
C GLU A 67 -13.13 19.29 7.78
N LEU A 68 -11.85 19.03 7.47
CA LEU A 68 -11.32 18.94 6.11
C LEU A 68 -11.32 17.50 5.56
N GLU A 69 -12.22 16.64 6.03
CA GLU A 69 -12.22 15.21 5.68
C GLU A 69 -12.29 14.94 4.17
N PHE A 70 -12.87 15.87 3.40
CA PHE A 70 -12.92 15.79 1.94
C PHE A 70 -11.52 15.77 1.29
N LEU A 71 -10.51 16.38 1.91
CA LEU A 71 -9.14 16.45 1.41
C LEU A 71 -8.30 15.21 1.74
N ARG A 72 -8.86 14.20 2.42
CA ARG A 72 -8.12 13.00 2.89
C ARG A 72 -7.31 12.34 1.79
N THR A 73 -7.95 12.08 0.65
CA THR A 73 -7.31 11.39 -0.48
C THR A 73 -6.12 12.15 -1.02
N ILE A 74 -6.26 13.48 -1.20
CA ILE A 74 -5.20 14.33 -1.73
C ILE A 74 -4.05 14.43 -0.72
N ALA A 75 -4.36 14.65 0.56
CA ALA A 75 -3.36 14.71 1.63
C ALA A 75 -2.53 13.42 1.72
N PHE A 76 -3.19 12.25 1.63
CA PHE A 76 -2.50 10.96 1.71
C PHE A 76 -1.59 10.72 0.49
N ILE A 77 -2.03 11.06 -0.72
CA ILE A 77 -1.20 10.95 -1.93
C ILE A 77 0.02 11.88 -1.82
N LEU A 78 -0.16 13.11 -1.33
CA LEU A 78 0.92 14.10 -1.20
C LEU A 78 1.98 13.64 -0.19
N VAL A 79 1.56 13.08 0.95
CA VAL A 79 2.45 12.51 1.96
C VAL A 79 3.25 11.35 1.37
N ILE A 80 2.59 10.38 0.73
CA ILE A 80 3.27 9.22 0.12
C ILE A 80 4.25 9.69 -0.97
N ALA A 81 3.87 10.65 -1.81
CA ALA A 81 4.74 11.20 -2.86
C ALA A 81 5.98 11.90 -2.28
N SER A 82 5.81 12.70 -1.23
CA SER A 82 6.93 13.40 -0.56
C SER A 82 7.91 12.45 0.13
N LEU A 83 7.47 11.24 0.51
CA LEU A 83 8.29 10.22 1.15
C LEU A 83 9.12 9.38 0.17
N VAL A 84 8.74 9.36 -1.10
CA VAL A 84 9.36 8.50 -2.15
C VAL A 84 10.27 9.28 -3.10
N GLN A 85 10.18 10.62 -3.11
CA GLN A 85 11.13 11.48 -3.82
C GLN A 85 12.55 11.31 -3.30
#